data_AF-A0A849T241-F1
#
_entry.id   AF-A0A849T241-F1
#
_cell.length_a   1.000
_cell.length_b   1.000
_cell.length_c   1.000
_cell.angle_alpha   90.00
_cell.angle_beta   90.00
_cell.angle_gamma   90.00
#
_symmetry.space_group_name_H-M   'P 1'
#
loop_
_entity.id
_entity.type
_entity.pdbx_description
1 polymer ?
#
loop_
_entity_poly.entity_id
_entity_poly.type
_entity_poly.pdbx_seq_one_letter_code
_entity_poly.pdbx_strand_id
1 'polypeptide(L)'
;MKIPIFEEILLKGSKIDEIEALIMESRIGKVPCYLNLSSFKTEDIKTIILNIEQVILEQSLHPRFPYPFYIITQTNTYTHVPTIRSVKDLPEHYFKKIKRPNNKELQLLNKLALKVDKIKNLELYKIVQNLKESANPQKMLYKETKELYFYEKLNSIFFEKNKKISTKR
;
A
#
# COMPACT_ATOMS: atom_id res chain seq x y z
N MET A 1 21.28 11.70 -9.09
CA MET A 1 19.86 11.73 -8.73
C MET A 1 19.66 12.34 -7.37
N LYS A 2 18.55 13.07 -7.14
CA LYS A 2 18.15 13.51 -5.79
C LYS A 2 17.67 12.30 -4.98
N ILE A 3 18.03 12.25 -3.70
CA ILE A 3 17.57 11.22 -2.77
C ILE A 3 16.05 11.40 -2.57
N PRO A 4 15.24 10.32 -2.62
CA PRO A 4 13.81 10.40 -2.36
C PRO A 4 13.59 10.81 -0.90
N ILE A 5 13.12 12.03 -0.71
CA ILE A 5 12.71 12.61 0.57
C ILE A 5 11.24 12.98 0.47
N PHE A 6 10.56 13.10 1.60
CA PHE A 6 9.17 13.52 1.60
C PHE A 6 9.02 14.91 0.97
N GLU A 7 8.08 15.01 0.04
CA GLU A 7 7.66 16.28 -0.55
C GLU A 7 6.22 16.60 -0.12
N GLU A 8 6.05 17.81 0.44
CA GLU A 8 4.74 18.33 0.80
C GLU A 8 4.05 18.90 -0.44
N ILE A 9 2.82 18.47 -0.66
CA ILE A 9 1.96 18.98 -1.72
C ILE A 9 0.94 19.93 -1.09
N LEU A 10 0.99 21.19 -1.51
CA LEU A 10 0.13 22.25 -1.00
C LEU A 10 -1.09 22.42 -1.90
N LEU A 11 -2.26 22.03 -1.40
CA LEU A 11 -3.52 22.20 -2.11
C LEU A 11 -4.04 23.64 -1.95
N LYS A 12 -4.31 24.33 -3.06
CA LYS A 12 -4.82 25.72 -3.04
C LYS A 12 -6.36 25.81 -3.07
N GLY A 13 -7.04 24.77 -3.57
CA GLY A 13 -8.49 24.70 -3.64
C GLY A 13 -9.00 23.27 -3.80
N SER A 14 -10.32 23.12 -3.75
CA SER A 14 -11.03 21.83 -3.70
C SER A 14 -11.58 21.37 -5.06
N LYS A 15 -11.39 22.16 -6.13
CA LYS A 15 -11.88 21.84 -7.47
C LYS A 15 -11.07 20.71 -8.10
N ILE A 16 -11.75 19.87 -8.88
CA ILE A 16 -11.13 18.71 -9.52
C ILE A 16 -10.02 19.12 -10.51
N ASP A 17 -10.25 20.17 -11.31
CA ASP A 17 -9.27 20.67 -12.29
C ASP A 17 -7.97 21.15 -11.63
N GLU A 18 -8.08 21.77 -10.45
CA GLU A 18 -6.93 22.24 -9.67
C GLU A 18 -6.15 21.08 -9.07
N ILE A 19 -6.86 20.05 -8.59
CA ILE A 19 -6.27 18.81 -8.09
C ILE A 19 -5.56 18.06 -9.22
N GLU A 20 -6.16 18.02 -10.41
CA GLU A 20 -5.58 17.38 -11.59
C GLU A 20 -4.28 18.04 -12.03
N ALA A 21 -4.29 19.37 -12.19
CA ALA A 21 -3.10 20.14 -12.52
C ALA A 21 -1.98 19.92 -11.49
N LEU A 22 -2.34 19.96 -10.20
CA LEU A 22 -1.41 19.77 -9.11
C LEU A 22 -0.84 18.34 -9.08
N ILE A 23 -1.64 17.31 -9.34
CA ILE A 23 -1.14 15.93 -9.42
C ILE A 23 -0.23 15.76 -10.64
N MET A 24 -0.55 16.36 -11.80
CA MET A 24 0.32 16.31 -12.99
C MET A 24 1.66 17.01 -12.79
N GLU A 25 1.67 18.17 -12.14
CA GLU A 25 2.90 18.91 -11.82
C GLU A 25 3.70 18.25 -10.70
N SER A 26 3.02 17.53 -9.81
CA SER A 26 3.66 16.85 -8.70
C SER A 26 4.54 15.68 -9.15
N ARG A 27 5.46 15.29 -8.26
CA ARG A 27 6.33 14.12 -8.45
C ARG A 27 5.75 12.86 -7.80
N ILE A 28 4.43 12.75 -7.68
CA ILE A 28 3.74 11.56 -7.16
C ILE A 28 4.19 10.33 -7.95
N GLY A 29 4.52 9.25 -7.22
CA GLY A 29 5.06 8.03 -7.80
C GLY A 29 6.54 8.10 -8.22
N LYS A 30 7.23 9.24 -8.08
CA LYS A 30 8.70 9.33 -8.26
C LYS A 30 9.44 9.57 -6.95
N VAL A 31 8.78 10.23 -6.01
CA VAL A 31 9.25 10.52 -4.66
C VAL A 31 8.11 10.28 -3.67
N PRO A 32 8.40 9.99 -2.40
CA PRO A 32 7.37 9.90 -1.38
C PRO A 32 6.76 11.28 -1.17
N CYS A 33 5.44 11.36 -1.18
CA CYS A 33 4.71 12.61 -1.08
C CYS A 33 3.70 12.54 0.05
N TYR A 34 3.39 13.69 0.64
CA TYR A 34 2.24 13.81 1.54
C TYR A 34 1.46 15.08 1.25
N LEU A 35 0.17 15.04 1.56
CA LEU A 35 -0.73 16.17 1.43
C LEU A 35 -1.43 16.40 2.76
N ASN A 36 -1.37 17.63 3.25
CA ASN A 36 -1.93 18.00 4.55
C ASN A 36 -3.30 18.64 4.39
N LEU A 37 -4.35 17.95 4.86
CA LEU A 37 -5.73 18.42 4.84
C LEU A 37 -6.20 19.00 6.17
N SER A 38 -5.30 19.14 7.16
CA SER A 38 -5.67 19.59 8.52
C SER A 38 -6.26 21.00 8.55
N SER A 39 -6.01 21.83 7.53
CA SER A 39 -6.53 23.19 7.41
C SER A 39 -7.92 23.28 6.75
N PHE A 40 -8.42 22.20 6.16
CA PHE A 40 -9.71 22.19 5.45
C PHE A 40 -10.87 21.82 6.38
N LYS A 41 -12.08 22.26 6.03
CA LYS A 41 -13.29 21.89 6.77
C LYS A 41 -13.59 20.40 6.59
N THR A 42 -14.10 19.77 7.63
CA THR A 42 -14.43 18.33 7.66
C THR A 42 -15.40 17.89 6.56
N GLU A 43 -16.32 18.77 6.17
CA GLU A 43 -17.29 18.55 5.08
C GLU A 43 -16.59 18.47 3.71
N ASP A 44 -15.62 19.35 3.45
CA ASP A 44 -14.89 19.43 2.19
C ASP A 44 -13.84 18.32 2.05
N ILE A 45 -13.27 17.85 3.16
CA ILE A 45 -12.20 16.83 3.16
C ILE A 45 -12.64 15.56 2.42
N LYS A 46 -13.88 15.09 2.61
CA LYS A 46 -14.38 13.89 1.93
C LYS A 46 -14.42 14.08 0.41
N THR A 47 -14.91 15.22 -0.04
CA THR A 47 -14.99 15.57 -1.46
C THR A 47 -13.60 15.67 -2.08
N ILE A 48 -12.67 16.33 -1.39
CA ILE A 48 -11.28 16.46 -1.84
C ILE A 48 -10.61 15.09 -1.99
N ILE A 49 -10.80 14.21 -1.00
CA ILE A 49 -10.25 12.86 -1.01
C ILE A 49 -10.80 12.04 -2.19
N LEU A 50 -12.11 12.10 -2.43
CA LEU A 50 -12.73 11.40 -3.56
C LEU A 50 -12.20 11.91 -4.90
N ASN A 51 -12.07 13.24 -5.05
CA ASN A 51 -11.49 13.84 -6.25
C ASN A 51 -10.03 13.40 -6.45
N ILE A 52 -9.24 13.36 -5.38
CA ILE A 52 -7.85 12.86 -5.43
C ILE A 52 -7.80 11.40 -5.87
N GLU A 53 -8.66 10.54 -5.31
CA GLU A 53 -8.72 9.13 -5.69
C GLU A 53 -9.09 8.94 -7.16
N GLN A 54 -10.08 9.70 -7.63
CA GLN A 54 -10.49 9.69 -9.03
C GLN A 54 -9.32 10.09 -9.95
N VAL A 55 -8.66 11.21 -9.68
CA VAL A 55 -7.54 11.69 -10.50
C VAL A 55 -6.36 10.71 -10.47
N ILE A 56 -6.04 10.13 -9.31
CA ILE A 56 -4.97 9.11 -9.20
C ILE A 56 -5.29 7.89 -10.08
N LEU A 57 -6.56 7.45 -10.09
CA LEU A 57 -7.00 6.31 -10.88
C LEU A 57 -6.96 6.62 -12.38
N GLU A 58 -7.44 7.80 -12.79
CA GLU A 58 -7.42 8.28 -14.18
C GLU A 58 -5.98 8.38 -14.73
N GLN A 59 -5.03 8.82 -13.90
CA GLN A 59 -3.62 8.88 -14.25
C GLN A 59 -2.89 7.53 -14.14
N SER A 60 -3.61 6.44 -13.82
CA SER A 60 -3.04 5.10 -13.61
C SER A 60 -1.91 5.07 -12.57
N LEU A 61 -1.97 5.97 -11.59
CA LEU A 61 -1.02 6.04 -10.49
C LEU A 61 -1.49 5.14 -9.35
N HIS A 62 -0.54 4.48 -8.68
CA HIS A 62 -0.87 3.68 -7.50
C HIS A 62 -0.45 4.44 -6.23
N PRO A 63 -1.33 4.61 -5.22
CA PRO A 63 -1.05 5.46 -4.06
C PRO A 63 0.08 4.96 -3.15
N ARG A 64 0.49 3.69 -3.29
CA ARG A 64 1.59 3.08 -2.52
C ARG A 64 2.86 2.81 -3.33
N PHE A 65 2.75 2.82 -4.66
CA PHE A 65 3.82 2.33 -5.53
C PHE A 65 4.10 3.32 -6.66
N PRO A 66 5.37 3.49 -7.05
CA PRO A 66 6.57 2.90 -6.44
C PRO A 66 7.03 3.62 -5.16
N TYR A 67 6.52 4.83 -4.89
CA TYR A 67 6.64 5.52 -3.61
C TYR A 67 5.26 5.85 -3.04
N PRO A 68 5.10 5.88 -1.70
CA PRO A 68 3.82 6.13 -1.08
C PRO A 68 3.43 7.62 -1.15
N PHE A 69 2.15 7.84 -1.41
CA PHE A 69 1.47 9.12 -1.28
C PHE A 69 0.55 9.07 -0.06
N TYR A 70 0.80 9.92 0.94
CA TYR A 70 0.04 9.96 2.18
C TYR A 70 -0.90 11.15 2.25
N ILE A 71 -2.07 10.96 2.85
CA ILE A 71 -2.98 12.05 3.19
C ILE A 71 -3.00 12.23 4.71
N ILE A 72 -2.68 13.44 5.17
CA ILE A 72 -2.72 13.81 6.58
C ILE A 72 -4.09 14.41 6.87
N THR A 73 -4.88 13.71 7.67
CA THR A 73 -6.22 14.13 8.08
C THR A 73 -6.58 13.59 9.46
N GLN A 74 -7.30 14.39 10.24
CA GLN A 74 -7.83 13.95 11.54
C GLN A 74 -9.09 13.08 11.37
N THR A 75 -9.81 13.24 10.26
CA THR A 75 -11.03 12.45 9.99
C THR A 75 -10.67 11.09 9.43
N ASN A 76 -11.17 10.04 10.08
CA ASN A 76 -11.00 8.68 9.58
C ASN A 76 -11.89 8.50 8.34
N THR A 77 -11.26 8.39 7.17
CA THR A 77 -11.94 8.19 5.89
C THR A 77 -11.46 6.89 5.28
N TYR A 78 -12.40 6.00 4.95
CA TYR A 78 -12.07 4.74 4.29
C TYR A 78 -11.69 5.04 2.84
N THR A 79 -10.39 4.91 2.54
CA THR A 79 -9.77 5.37 1.31
C THR A 79 -8.72 4.37 0.85
N HIS A 80 -8.48 4.31 -0.46
CA HIS A 80 -7.40 3.53 -1.05
C HIS A 80 -6.03 4.15 -0.79
N VAL A 81 -6.00 5.46 -0.56
CA VAL A 81 -4.78 6.22 -0.21
C VAL A 81 -4.46 6.04 1.27
N PRO A 82 -3.21 5.77 1.66
CA PRO A 82 -2.88 5.67 3.08
C PRO A 82 -3.06 7.00 3.80
N THR A 83 -3.93 7.00 4.81
CA THR A 83 -4.23 8.15 5.66
C THR A 83 -3.50 8.07 7.01
N ILE A 84 -3.05 9.22 7.49
CA ILE A 84 -2.33 9.38 8.77
C ILE A 84 -2.83 10.62 9.49
N ARG A 85 -2.70 10.66 10.82
CA ARG A 85 -3.25 11.77 11.63
C ARG A 85 -2.31 12.97 11.71
N SER A 86 -1.02 12.71 11.70
CA SER A 86 0.01 13.74 11.88
C SER A 86 1.22 13.49 10.99
N VAL A 87 1.94 14.57 10.66
CA VAL A 87 3.25 14.51 9.98
C VAL A 87 4.23 13.63 10.76
N LYS A 88 4.11 13.56 12.10
CA LYS A 88 4.97 12.74 12.96
C LYS A 88 4.78 11.23 12.76
N ASP A 89 3.63 10.82 12.26
CA ASP A 89 3.31 9.41 12.00
C ASP A 89 3.84 8.94 10.63
N LEU A 90 4.44 9.86 9.85
CA LEU A 90 5.07 9.50 8.60
C LEU A 90 6.34 8.67 8.85
N PRO A 91 6.63 7.69 7.98
CA PRO A 91 7.82 6.87 8.15
C PRO A 91 9.15 7.65 8.16
N GLU A 92 9.93 7.50 9.22
CA GLU A 92 11.19 8.24 9.44
C GLU A 92 12.26 8.05 8.34
N HIS A 93 12.18 6.95 7.58
CA HIS A 93 13.19 6.60 6.58
C HIS A 93 13.35 7.63 5.45
N TYR A 94 12.32 8.44 5.17
CA TYR A 94 12.36 9.49 4.15
C TYR A 94 12.67 10.90 4.70
N PHE A 95 12.83 11.07 6.02
CA PHE A 95 13.12 12.37 6.66
C PHE A 95 14.62 12.64 6.88
N LYS A 96 15.52 11.77 6.40
CA LYS A 96 16.95 11.94 6.63
C LYS A 96 17.52 13.16 5.91
N LYS A 97 18.25 14.00 6.66
CA LYS A 97 19.10 15.06 6.09
C LYS A 97 20.10 14.46 5.11
N ILE A 98 20.13 15.02 3.90
CA ILE A 98 20.92 14.52 2.77
C ILE A 98 22.42 14.65 3.09
N LYS A 99 23.08 13.52 3.40
CA LYS A 99 24.54 13.40 3.22
C LYS A 99 24.80 13.11 1.74
N ARG A 100 25.91 13.64 1.18
CA ARG A 100 26.29 13.31 -0.20
C ARG A 100 26.50 11.79 -0.28
N PRO A 101 25.79 11.10 -1.18
CA PRO A 101 25.92 9.65 -1.31
C PRO A 101 27.32 9.29 -1.82
N ASN A 102 27.85 8.18 -1.32
CA ASN A 102 29.11 7.62 -1.81
C ASN A 102 28.93 7.05 -3.23
N ASN A 103 30.01 6.85 -3.99
CA ASN A 103 29.96 6.31 -5.36
C ASN A 103 29.18 4.99 -5.47
N LYS A 104 29.34 4.09 -4.49
CA LYS A 104 28.55 2.83 -4.42
C LYS A 104 27.05 3.10 -4.25
N GLU A 105 26.67 4.05 -3.40
CA GLU A 105 25.28 4.43 -3.17
C GLU A 105 24.68 5.14 -4.38
N LEU A 106 25.48 5.93 -5.10
CA LEU A 106 25.08 6.60 -6.33
C LEU A 106 24.74 5.58 -7.43
N GLN A 107 25.56 4.53 -7.59
CA GLN A 107 25.28 3.43 -8.52
C GLN A 107 24.00 2.68 -8.15
N LEU A 108 23.79 2.41 -6.87
CA LEU A 108 22.55 1.82 -6.35
C LEU A 108 21.33 2.70 -6.65
N LEU A 109 21.41 4.01 -6.42
CA LEU A 109 20.35 4.96 -6.74
C LEU A 109 20.01 4.97 -8.22
N ASN A 110 21.02 4.97 -9.11
CA ASN A 110 20.78 4.93 -10.56
C ASN A 110 20.10 3.62 -10.98
N LYS A 111 20.47 2.49 -10.39
CA LYS A 111 19.79 1.21 -10.64
C LYS A 111 18.34 1.23 -10.14
N LEU A 112 18.08 1.88 -9.01
CA LEU A 112 16.75 2.03 -8.43
C LEU A 112 15.86 2.90 -9.33
N ALA A 113 16.40 3.99 -9.86
CA ALA A 113 15.73 4.87 -10.81
C ALA A 113 15.18 4.11 -12.03
N LEU A 114 16.05 3.33 -12.68
CA LEU A 114 15.66 2.52 -13.84
C LEU A 114 14.58 1.49 -13.50
N LYS A 115 14.56 0.97 -12.26
CA LYS A 115 13.50 0.08 -11.80
C LYS A 115 12.18 0.82 -11.57
N VAL A 116 12.22 2.02 -10.99
CA VAL A 116 11.05 2.87 -10.77
C VAL A 116 10.37 3.23 -12.10
N ASP A 117 11.15 3.60 -13.12
CA ASP A 117 10.62 3.90 -14.45
C ASP A 117 9.97 2.67 -15.10
N LYS A 118 10.56 1.49 -14.91
CA LYS A 118 9.93 0.23 -15.36
C LYS A 118 8.61 -0.06 -14.65
N ILE A 119 8.53 0.22 -13.35
CA ILE A 119 7.31 0.01 -12.55
C ILE A 119 6.18 0.92 -13.02
N LYS A 120 6.49 2.17 -13.41
CA LYS A 120 5.51 3.11 -13.95
C LYS A 120 4.82 2.57 -15.22
N ASN A 121 5.51 1.73 -15.99
CA ASN A 121 4.99 1.16 -17.23
C ASN A 121 4.18 -0.13 -17.03
N LEU A 122 3.94 -0.55 -15.78
CA LEU A 122 3.17 -1.75 -15.47
C LEU A 122 1.75 -1.40 -15.03
N GLU A 123 0.77 -2.19 -15.45
CA GLU A 123 -0.61 -2.14 -14.93
C GLU A 123 -0.66 -2.68 -13.49
N LEU A 124 -0.23 -1.86 -12.53
CA LEU A 124 -0.09 -2.25 -11.12
C LEU A 124 -1.39 -2.78 -10.52
N TYR A 125 -2.53 -2.17 -10.85
CA TYR A 125 -3.84 -2.60 -10.36
C TYR A 125 -4.17 -4.04 -10.78
N LYS A 126 -3.90 -4.39 -12.04
CA LYS A 126 -4.13 -5.73 -12.58
C LYS A 126 -3.20 -6.76 -11.94
N ILE A 127 -1.93 -6.41 -11.75
CA ILE A 127 -0.97 -7.28 -11.08
C ILE A 127 -1.39 -7.55 -9.63
N VAL A 128 -1.79 -6.51 -8.89
CA VAL A 128 -2.28 -6.64 -7.51
C VAL A 128 -3.52 -7.53 -7.45
N GLN A 129 -4.44 -7.35 -8.40
CA GLN A 129 -5.65 -8.17 -8.48
C GLN A 129 -5.33 -9.63 -8.75
N ASN A 130 -4.50 -9.93 -9.74
CA ASN A 130 -4.05 -11.30 -10.06
C ASN A 130 -3.36 -11.97 -8.86
N LEU A 131 -2.53 -11.22 -8.13
CA LEU A 131 -1.87 -11.72 -6.92
C LEU A 131 -2.88 -12.04 -5.81
N LYS A 132 -3.90 -11.20 -5.61
CA LYS A 132 -4.97 -11.48 -4.63
C LYS A 132 -5.78 -12.70 -5.02
N GLU A 133 -6.16 -12.82 -6.28
CA GLU A 133 -6.90 -13.94 -6.83
C GLU A 133 -6.15 -15.25 -6.71
N SER A 134 -4.82 -15.24 -6.88
CA SER A 134 -3.99 -16.43 -6.67
C SER A 134 -3.76 -16.74 -5.18
N ALA A 135 -3.57 -15.74 -4.33
CA ALA A 135 -3.19 -15.94 -2.94
C ALA A 135 -4.37 -16.34 -2.03
N ASN A 136 -5.57 -15.83 -2.29
CA ASN A 136 -6.73 -16.09 -1.44
C ASN A 136 -7.15 -17.56 -1.41
N PRO A 137 -7.28 -18.28 -2.56
CA PRO A 137 -7.60 -19.70 -2.57
C PRO A 137 -6.55 -20.54 -1.84
N GLN A 138 -5.27 -20.21 -1.99
CA GLN A 138 -4.19 -20.92 -1.29
C GLN A 138 -4.28 -20.74 0.23
N LYS A 139 -4.62 -19.53 0.71
CA LYS A 139 -4.85 -19.29 2.14
C LYS A 139 -6.06 -20.03 2.65
N MET A 140 -7.14 -20.11 1.87
CA MET A 140 -8.33 -20.88 2.25
C MET A 140 -8.02 -22.37 2.30
N LEU A 141 -7.38 -22.92 1.26
CA LEU A 141 -6.94 -24.31 1.22
C LEU A 141 -6.04 -24.66 2.40
N TYR A 142 -5.11 -23.77 2.78
CA TYR A 142 -4.26 -23.99 3.95
C TYR A 142 -5.06 -24.06 5.26
N LYS A 143 -6.10 -23.23 5.42
CA LYS A 143 -6.98 -23.29 6.60
C LYS A 143 -7.79 -24.59 6.63
N GLU A 144 -8.41 -24.95 5.52
CA GLU A 144 -9.22 -26.16 5.40
C GLU A 144 -8.39 -27.43 5.61
N THR A 145 -7.20 -27.51 5.03
CA THR A 145 -6.29 -28.66 5.22
C THR A 145 -5.82 -28.77 6.66
N LYS A 146 -5.54 -27.65 7.33
CA LYS A 146 -5.18 -27.66 8.76
C LYS A 146 -6.34 -28.12 9.64
N GLU A 147 -7.56 -27.73 9.32
CA GLU A 147 -8.77 -28.14 10.03
C GLU A 147 -9.09 -29.63 9.80
N LEU A 148 -8.99 -30.10 8.56
CA LEU A 148 -9.13 -31.51 8.21
C LEU A 148 -8.11 -32.38 8.96
N TYR A 149 -6.84 -31.99 8.96
CA TYR A 149 -5.79 -32.69 9.69
C TYR A 149 -6.07 -32.77 11.20
N PHE A 150 -6.62 -31.70 11.78
CA PHE A 150 -7.05 -31.70 13.18
C PHE A 150 -8.16 -32.73 13.44
N TYR A 151 -9.16 -32.82 12.56
CA TYR A 151 -10.24 -33.80 12.68
C TYR A 151 -9.76 -35.25 12.48
N GLU A 152 -8.87 -35.50 11.53
CA GLU A 152 -8.25 -36.83 11.34
C GLU A 152 -7.48 -37.27 12.61
N LYS A 153 -6.76 -36.34 13.22
CA LYS A 153 -6.04 -36.60 14.48
C LYS A 153 -7.01 -36.88 15.63
N LEU A 154 -8.12 -36.16 15.74
CA LEU A 154 -9.15 -36.48 16.74
C LEU A 154 -9.76 -37.86 16.46
N ASN A 155 -10.11 -38.15 15.22
CA ASN A 155 -10.74 -39.41 14.84
C ASN A 155 -9.84 -40.62 15.17
N SER A 156 -8.55 -40.55 14.85
CA SER A 156 -7.58 -41.61 15.19
C SER A 156 -7.42 -41.79 16.70
N ILE A 157 -7.48 -40.71 17.50
CA ILE A 157 -7.43 -40.80 18.96
C ILE A 157 -8.68 -41.49 19.53
N PHE A 158 -9.87 -41.12 19.07
CA PHE A 158 -11.13 -41.56 19.68
C PHE A 158 -11.68 -42.87 19.11
N PHE A 159 -11.52 -43.14 17.83
CA PHE A 159 -12.20 -44.26 17.16
C PHE A 159 -11.27 -45.39 16.72
N GLU A 160 -10.03 -45.10 16.29
CA GLU A 160 -9.10 -46.16 15.86
C GLU A 160 -8.42 -46.90 17.02
N LYS A 161 -8.14 -46.22 18.14
CA LYS A 161 -7.63 -46.89 19.35
C LYS A 161 -8.62 -47.90 19.94
N ASN A 162 -9.92 -47.66 19.83
CA ASN A 162 -10.96 -48.54 20.37
C ASN A 162 -11.16 -49.81 19.51
N LYS A 163 -10.94 -49.75 18.20
CA LYS A 163 -11.02 -50.93 17.31
C LYS A 163 -9.96 -52.00 17.59
N LYS A 164 -8.80 -51.63 18.15
CA LYS A 164 -7.74 -52.61 18.50
C LYS A 164 -7.99 -53.37 19.80
N ILE A 165 -8.96 -52.92 20.61
CA ILE A 165 -9.29 -53.54 21.89
C ILE A 165 -10.45 -54.56 21.73
N SER A 166 -11.34 -54.36 20.74
CA SER A 166 -12.50 -55.24 20.54
C SER A 166 -12.23 -56.52 19.73
N THR A 167 -11.12 -56.64 19.02
CA THR A 167 -10.77 -57.81 18.18
C THR A 167 -9.94 -58.88 18.92
N LYS A 168 -9.84 -58.81 20.25
CA LYS A 168 -9.12 -59.76 21.11
C LYS A 168 -10.03 -60.60 22.03
N ARG A 169 -11.28 -60.82 21.65
CA ARG A 169 -12.15 -61.81 22.31
C ARG A 169 -12.43 -62.96 21.37
#